data_AF-A0A8T5VGZ1-F1
#
_entry.id   AF-A0A8T5VGZ1-F1
#
_cell.length_a   1.000
_cell.length_b   1.000
_cell.length_c   1.000
_cell.angle_alpha   90.00
_cell.angle_beta   90.00
_cell.angle_gamma   90.00
#
_symmetry.space_group_name_H-M   'P 1'
#
loop_
_entity.id
_entity.type
_entity.pdbx_description
1 polymer ?
#
loop_
_entity_poly.entity_id
_entity_poly.type
_entity_poly.pdbx_seq_one_letter_code
_entity_poly.pdbx_strand_id
1 'polypeptide(L)'
;MTKRARIRYVNKTDRKKPHERITHVGGPNPDGTPWKRSIDQAIRDIESNEWEFYVEENGRRVDVVWATHDGHKYIKTAADGIQPNTLLLLANCP
;
A
#
# COMPACT_ATOMS: atom_id res chain seq x y z
N MET A 1 12.99 6.15 15.18
CA MET A 1 12.10 7.05 14.43
C MET A 1 11.53 6.27 13.26
N THR A 2 10.22 6.26 13.12
CA THR A 2 9.53 5.57 12.02
C THR A 2 9.66 6.39 10.74
N LYS A 3 9.99 5.72 9.62
CA LYS A 3 10.13 6.37 8.32
C LYS A 3 8.75 6.44 7.65
N ARG A 4 8.48 7.48 6.86
CA ARG A 4 7.18 7.63 6.18
C ARG A 4 7.34 7.71 4.67
N ALA A 5 6.60 6.88 3.94
CA ALA A 5 6.65 6.80 2.48
C ALA A 5 5.27 6.95 1.83
N ARG A 6 5.20 7.73 0.75
CA ARG A 6 3.97 7.88 -0.05
C ARG A 6 3.89 6.77 -1.08
N ILE A 7 2.77 6.05 -1.10
CA ILE A 7 2.42 5.14 -2.19
C ILE A 7 1.81 5.97 -3.33
N ARG A 8 2.38 5.87 -4.52
CA ARG A 8 1.84 6.46 -5.76
C ARG A 8 1.46 5.41 -6.80
N TYR A 9 2.01 4.20 -6.69
CA TYR A 9 1.86 3.14 -7.68
C TYR A 9 1.56 1.81 -7.02
N VAL A 10 0.85 0.94 -7.74
CA VAL A 10 0.55 -0.43 -7.32
C VAL A 10 0.66 -1.40 -8.49
N ASN A 11 1.08 -2.65 -8.26
CA ASN A 11 0.92 -3.70 -9.27
C ASN A 11 -0.34 -4.50 -8.98
N LYS A 12 -1.30 -4.43 -9.92
CA LYS A 12 -2.61 -5.07 -9.80
C LYS A 12 -2.62 -6.46 -10.44
N THR A 13 -3.52 -7.31 -9.97
CA THR A 13 -3.87 -8.58 -10.62
C THR A 13 -5.33 -8.55 -11.06
N ASP A 14 -5.75 -9.55 -11.83
CA ASP A 14 -7.14 -9.79 -12.22
C ASP A 14 -7.95 -10.56 -11.15
N ARG A 15 -7.34 -10.85 -10.00
CA ARG A 15 -7.93 -11.65 -8.93
C ARG A 15 -9.03 -10.88 -8.19
N LYS A 16 -9.99 -11.61 -7.61
CA LYS A 16 -11.16 -11.01 -6.96
C LYS A 16 -10.98 -10.83 -5.45
N LYS A 17 -10.18 -11.66 -4.79
CA LYS A 17 -9.98 -11.60 -3.34
C LYS A 17 -9.15 -10.37 -2.96
N PRO A 18 -9.50 -9.61 -1.90
CA PRO A 18 -8.77 -8.40 -1.50
C PRO A 18 -7.26 -8.59 -1.37
N HIS A 19 -6.83 -9.70 -0.76
CA HIS A 19 -5.42 -10.03 -0.54
C HIS A 19 -4.65 -10.46 -1.80
N GLU A 20 -5.33 -10.76 -2.90
CA GLU A 20 -4.70 -11.19 -4.15
C GLU A 20 -4.62 -10.05 -5.18
N ARG A 21 -5.37 -8.95 -4.98
CA ARG A 21 -5.56 -7.89 -5.96
C ARG A 21 -4.33 -7.01 -6.19
N ILE A 22 -3.46 -6.92 -5.21
CA ILE A 22 -2.24 -6.09 -5.26
C ILE A 22 -1.06 -6.97 -4.88
N THR A 23 0.00 -6.93 -5.69
CA THR A 23 1.25 -7.69 -5.43
C THR A 23 2.37 -6.79 -4.93
N HIS A 24 2.41 -5.55 -5.40
CA HIS A 24 3.44 -4.58 -5.06
C HIS A 24 2.85 -3.19 -4.88
N VAL A 25 3.53 -2.40 -4.07
CA VAL A 25 3.33 -0.96 -3.94
C VAL A 25 4.64 -0.23 -4.16
N GLY A 26 4.55 1.01 -4.61
CA GLY A 26 5.72 1.82 -4.87
C GLY A 26 5.42 3.31 -4.93
N GLY A 27 6.49 4.08 -5.00
CA GLY A 27 6.46 5.52 -5.11
C GLY A 27 7.85 6.10 -5.30
N PRO A 28 7.96 7.42 -5.49
CA PRO A 28 9.25 8.10 -5.44
C PRO A 28 9.69 8.28 -3.98
N ASN A 29 10.98 8.07 -3.72
CA ASN A 29 11.68 8.55 -2.54
C ASN A 29 11.79 10.09 -2.57
N PRO A 30 12.16 10.75 -1.46
CA PRO A 30 12.40 12.19 -1.44
C PRO A 30 13.45 12.67 -2.44
N ASP A 31 14.42 11.82 -2.79
CA ASP A 31 15.47 12.08 -3.79
C ASP A 31 15.02 11.81 -5.24
N GLY A 32 13.75 11.42 -5.45
CA GLY A 32 13.18 11.11 -6.76
C GLY A 32 13.45 9.69 -7.26
N THR A 33 14.26 8.88 -6.56
CA THR A 33 14.48 7.48 -6.95
C THR A 33 13.22 6.64 -6.69
N PRO A 34 12.87 5.69 -7.58
CA PRO A 34 11.72 4.84 -7.34
C PRO A 34 12.01 3.80 -6.26
N TRP A 35 11.03 3.53 -5.41
CA TRP A 35 11.03 2.38 -4.53
C TRP A 35 9.83 1.47 -4.85
N LYS A 36 10.02 0.17 -4.63
CA LYS A 36 8.99 -0.86 -4.84
C LYS A 36 9.13 -1.93 -3.77
N ARG A 37 8.00 -2.31 -3.17
CA ARG A 37 7.93 -3.37 -2.15
C ARG A 37 6.81 -4.33 -2.47
N SER A 38 6.98 -5.62 -2.18
CA SER A 38 5.87 -6.57 -2.20
C SER A 38 4.90 -6.26 -1.06
N ILE A 39 3.66 -6.75 -1.15
CA ILE A 39 2.70 -6.63 -0.06
C ILE A 39 3.24 -7.24 1.24
N ASP A 40 3.85 -8.43 1.19
CA ASP A 40 4.41 -9.08 2.38
C ASP A 40 5.53 -8.26 3.02
N GLN A 41 6.35 -7.56 2.22
CA GLN A 41 7.37 -6.68 2.76
C GLN A 41 6.73 -5.43 3.39
N ALA A 42 5.78 -4.79 2.71
CA ALA A 42 5.08 -3.62 3.23
C ALA A 42 4.37 -3.93 4.56
N ILE A 43 3.73 -5.10 4.67
CA ILE A 43 3.09 -5.55 5.92
C ILE A 43 4.13 -5.71 7.02
N ARG A 44 5.25 -6.39 6.76
CA ARG A 44 6.33 -6.54 7.74
C ARG A 44 6.89 -5.19 8.20
N ASP A 45 7.04 -4.24 7.29
CA ASP A 45 7.57 -2.91 7.61
C ASP A 45 6.59 -2.09 8.47
N ILE A 46 5.27 -2.25 8.26
CA ILE A 46 4.23 -1.64 9.11
C ILE A 46 4.23 -2.32 10.48
N GLU A 47 4.26 -3.66 10.54
CA GLU A 47 4.24 -4.42 11.79
C GLU A 47 5.47 -4.15 12.67
N SER A 48 6.64 -3.93 12.07
CA SER A 48 7.86 -3.59 12.79
C SER A 48 7.94 -2.13 13.23
N ASN A 49 6.98 -1.29 12.83
CA ASN A 49 7.04 0.18 12.94
C ASN A 49 8.29 0.80 12.30
N GLU A 50 8.94 0.10 11.36
CA GLU A 50 10.05 0.65 10.58
C GLU A 50 9.52 1.68 9.58
N TRP A 51 8.39 1.38 8.94
CA TRP A 51 7.76 2.25 7.95
C TRP A 51 6.26 2.45 8.19
N GLU A 52 5.83 3.69 8.00
CA GLU A 52 4.45 4.08 7.81
C GLU A 52 4.22 4.43 6.33
N PHE A 53 3.13 3.92 5.77
CA PHE A 53 2.74 4.21 4.40
C PHE A 53 1.48 5.06 4.37
N TYR A 54 1.37 5.94 3.38
CA TYR A 54 0.18 6.72 3.13
C TYR A 54 -0.06 6.92 1.64
N VAL A 55 -1.33 7.13 1.28
CA VAL A 55 -1.71 7.72 0.00
C VAL A 55 -2.04 9.18 0.21
N GLU A 56 -1.86 9.99 -0.82
CA GLU A 56 -2.26 11.40 -0.79
C GLU A 56 -2.99 11.73 -2.08
N GLU A 57 -4.20 12.23 -1.93
CA GLU A 57 -5.09 12.64 -3.02
C GLU A 57 -5.71 14.00 -2.66
N ASN A 58 -5.66 14.96 -3.58
CA ASN A 58 -6.18 16.32 -3.37
C ASN A 58 -5.69 16.99 -2.07
N GLY A 59 -4.42 16.77 -1.71
CA GLY A 59 -3.80 17.32 -0.48
C GLY A 59 -4.22 16.62 0.82
N ARG A 60 -5.10 15.61 0.75
CA ARG A 60 -5.50 14.81 1.91
C ARG A 60 -4.68 13.53 1.97
N ARG A 61 -4.13 13.24 3.14
CA ARG A 61 -3.37 12.01 3.40
C ARG A 61 -4.26 11.00 4.08
N VAL A 62 -4.20 9.76 3.60
CA VAL A 62 -4.89 8.61 4.20
C VAL A 62 -3.85 7.54 4.45
N ASP A 63 -3.76 7.08 5.69
CA ASP A 63 -2.78 6.07 6.08
C ASP A 63 -3.12 4.71 5.48
N VAL A 64 -2.08 3.95 5.20
CA VAL A 64 -2.17 2.57 4.71
C VAL A 64 -1.86 1.65 5.87
N VAL A 65 -2.78 0.72 6.09
CA VAL A 65 -2.75 -0.23 7.20
C VAL A 65 -2.77 -1.65 6.66
N TRP A 66 -2.25 -2.60 7.44
CA TRP A 66 -2.50 -4.00 7.17
C TRP A 66 -3.84 -4.43 7.78
N ALA A 67 -4.45 -5.45 7.18
CA ALA A 67 -5.67 -6.08 7.67
C ALA A 67 -5.65 -7.58 7.34
N THR A 68 -6.60 -8.33 7.88
CA THR A 68 -6.77 -9.77 7.58
C THR A 68 -8.15 -10.01 6.99
N HIS A 69 -8.22 -10.84 5.95
CA HIS A 69 -9.46 -11.34 5.36
C HIS A 69 -9.27 -12.80 4.95
N ASP A 70 -10.18 -13.67 5.38
CA ASP A 70 -10.10 -15.12 5.19
C ASP A 70 -8.76 -15.74 5.64
N GLY A 71 -8.19 -15.22 6.74
CA GLY A 71 -6.90 -15.67 7.27
C GLY A 71 -5.67 -15.14 6.51
N HIS A 72 -5.85 -14.36 5.45
CA HIS A 72 -4.76 -13.78 4.68
C HIS A 72 -4.56 -12.30 5.02
N LYS A 73 -3.31 -11.91 5.28
CA LYS A 73 -2.95 -10.51 5.47
C LYS A 73 -2.87 -9.78 4.13
N TYR A 74 -3.27 -8.52 4.13
CA TYR A 74 -3.19 -7.62 2.98
C TYR A 74 -3.09 -6.18 3.46
N ILE A 75 -2.95 -5.23 2.55
CA ILE A 75 -2.98 -3.80 2.86
C ILE A 75 -4.22 -3.13 2.28
N LYS A 76 -4.68 -2.09 2.97
CA LYS A 76 -5.73 -1.18 2.53
C LYS A 76 -5.48 0.21 3.10
N THR A 77 -6.22 1.22 2.66
CA THR A 77 -6.21 2.49 3.39
C THR A 77 -7.10 2.40 4.63
N ALA A 78 -6.83 3.22 5.65
CA ALA A 78 -7.65 3.30 6.85
C ALA A 78 -9.11 3.73 6.58
N ALA A 79 -9.34 4.42 5.46
CA ALA A 79 -10.67 4.83 5.01
C ALA A 79 -11.42 3.72 4.25
N ASP A 80 -10.73 2.67 3.80
CA ASP A 80 -11.34 1.58 3.04
C ASP A 80 -12.10 0.60 3.95
N GLY A 81 -13.15 -0.01 3.38
CA GLY A 81 -13.82 -1.20 3.93
C GLY A 81 -12.95 -2.45 3.81
N ILE A 82 -13.48 -3.56 3.29
CA ILE A 82 -12.69 -4.78 3.07
C ILE A 82 -11.84 -4.67 1.80
N GLN A 83 -12.33 -3.98 0.78
CA GLN A 83 -11.64 -3.86 -0.49
C GLN A 83 -10.66 -2.68 -0.45
N PRO A 84 -9.43 -2.81 -0.97
CA PRO A 84 -8.44 -1.73 -1.03
C PRO A 84 -8.75 -0.76 -2.18
N ASN A 85 -9.98 -0.24 -2.23
CA ASN A 85 -10.52 0.55 -3.35
C ASN A 85 -9.61 1.73 -3.69
N THR A 86 -9.14 2.44 -2.67
CA THR A 86 -8.28 3.62 -2.85
C THR A 86 -6.95 3.25 -3.51
N LEU A 87 -6.30 2.17 -3.07
CA LEU A 87 -5.06 1.68 -3.68
C LEU A 87 -5.28 1.18 -5.11
N LEU A 88 -6.45 0.60 -5.42
CA LEU A 88 -6.79 0.12 -6.76
C LEU A 88 -7.02 1.24 -7.78
N LEU A 89 -7.22 2.49 -7.34
CA LEU A 89 -7.30 3.66 -8.22
C LEU A 89 -5.93 4.18 -8.66
N LEU A 90 -4.85 3.81 -7.97
CA LEU A 90 -3.50 4.27 -8.28
C LEU A 90 -2.98 3.70 -9.61
N ALA A 91 -2.03 4.40 -10.23
CA ALA A 91 -1.39 3.95 -11.47
C ALA A 91 -0.55 2.67 -11.24
N ASN A 92 -0.26 1.94 -12.32
CA ASN A 92 0.64 0.80 -12.24
C ASN A 92 2.08 1.25 -11.97
N CYS A 93 2.89 0.45 -11.26
CA CYS A 93 4.32 0.76 -11.13
C CYS A 93 4.99 0.69 -12.52
N PRO A 94 5.96 1.60 -12.79
CA PRO A 94 6.83 1.47 -13.95
C PRO A 94 7.71 0.20 -13.88
#